data_AF-A0A382HT30-F1
#
_entry.id   AF-A0A382HT30-F1
#
_cell.length_a   1.000
_cell.length_b   1.000
_cell.length_c   1.000
_cell.angle_alpha   90.00
_cell.angle_beta   90.00
_cell.angle_gamma   90.00
#
_symmetry.space_group_name_H-M   'P 1'
#
loop_
_entity.id
_entity.type
_entity.pdbx_description
1 polymer ?
#
loop_
_entity_poly.entity_id
_entity_poly.type
_entity_poly.pdbx_seq_one_letter_code
_entity_poly.pdbx_strand_id
1 'polypeptide(L)'
;MRTLSKLLLFNDLTLITSIQSLITPCPDKVHLLPVNELKVGEKIDRNQFLESLVSSGYKKDELVFEVGEFSVRGSIIDVYATGSRLPVRIEIYEDKVESLRFFNPKTQLTTMKLESLSTLPPQE
;
A
#
# COMPACT_ATOMS: atom_id res chain seq x y z
N MET A 1 8.46 3.93 9.64
CA MET A 1 7.84 2.66 9.18
C MET A 1 8.68 1.85 8.20
N ARG A 2 9.14 2.40 7.05
CA ARG A 2 9.97 1.64 6.07
C ARG A 2 11.20 0.93 6.68
N THR A 3 11.94 1.59 7.56
CA THR A 3 13.11 0.99 8.23
C THR A 3 12.71 -0.17 9.15
N LEU A 4 11.62 0.00 9.92
CA LEU A 4 11.08 -1.05 10.79
C LEU A 4 10.56 -2.25 9.98
N SER A 5 9.91 -2.00 8.84
CA SER A 5 9.50 -3.04 7.89
C SER A 5 10.71 -3.83 7.36
N LYS A 6 11.80 -3.16 7.01
CA LYS A 6 13.05 -3.82 6.61
C LYS A 6 13.65 -4.69 7.74
N LEU A 7 13.59 -4.24 8.99
CA LEU A 7 14.05 -5.03 10.14
C LEU A 7 13.25 -6.33 10.34
N LEU A 8 12.01 -6.42 9.83
CA LEU A 8 11.23 -7.65 9.88
C LEU A 8 11.54 -8.61 8.71
N LEU A 9 12.06 -8.09 7.60
CA LEU A 9 12.27 -8.84 6.36
C LEU A 9 13.69 -9.36 6.19
N PHE A 10 14.67 -8.72 6.85
CA PHE A 10 16.09 -9.05 6.70
C PHE A 10 16.74 -9.28 8.07
N ASN A 11 17.59 -10.30 8.16
CA ASN A 11 18.24 -10.68 9.41
C ASN A 11 19.58 -9.96 9.65
N ASP A 12 20.25 -9.47 8.60
CA ASP A 12 21.57 -8.82 8.69
C ASP A 12 21.46 -7.31 8.43
N LEU A 13 21.04 -6.56 9.46
CA LEU A 13 20.90 -5.11 9.40
C LEU A 13 21.51 -4.42 10.63
N THR A 14 22.32 -3.38 10.39
CA THR A 14 22.78 -2.47 11.45
C THR A 14 21.89 -1.22 11.44
N LEU A 15 21.15 -0.98 12.52
CA LEU A 15 20.34 0.22 12.70
C LEU A 15 21.14 1.29 13.47
N ILE A 16 21.31 2.47 12.86
CA ILE A 16 21.80 3.66 13.57
C ILE A 16 20.59 4.52 13.92
N THR A 17 20.40 4.81 15.20
CA THR A 17 19.27 5.58 15.70
C THR A 17 19.64 6.35 16.98
N SER A 18 18.77 7.28 17.39
CA SER A 18 18.91 8.00 18.66
C SER A 18 18.33 7.20 19.84
N ILE A 19 18.76 7.50 21.07
CA ILE A 19 18.16 6.90 22.26
C ILE A 19 16.65 7.22 22.37
N GLN A 20 16.25 8.42 21.94
CA GLN A 20 14.85 8.86 21.93
C GLN A 20 13.97 7.95 21.05
N SER A 21 14.44 7.63 19.84
CA SER A 21 13.71 6.77 18.91
C SER A 21 13.65 5.31 19.38
N LEU A 22 14.62 4.86 20.18
CA LEU A 22 14.65 3.50 20.74
C LEU A 22 13.62 3.29 21.84
N ILE A 23 13.35 4.32 22.66
CA ILE A 23 12.41 4.25 23.78
C ILE A 23 10.98 4.67 23.42
N THR A 24 10.78 5.24 22.23
CA THR A 24 9.44 5.62 21.75
C THR A 24 8.63 4.35 21.43
N PRO A 25 7.32 4.30 21.75
CA PRO A 25 6.47 3.18 21.39
C PRO A 25 6.56 2.85 19.89
N CYS A 26 6.78 1.57 19.61
CA CYS A 26 6.86 1.04 18.25
C CYS A 26 5.47 0.51 17.84
N PRO A 27 5.02 0.75 16.59
CA PRO A 27 3.80 0.15 16.08
C PRO A 27 3.90 -1.38 16.01
N ASP A 28 2.74 -2.04 16.06
CA ASP A 28 2.65 -3.49 15.99
C ASP A 28 3.27 -4.04 14.69
N LYS A 29 3.90 -5.22 14.79
CA LYS A 29 4.57 -5.88 13.65
C LYS A 29 3.65 -6.08 12.45
N VAL A 30 2.36 -6.31 12.69
CA VAL A 30 1.35 -6.47 11.66
C VAL A 30 1.26 -5.22 10.78
N HIS A 31 1.37 -4.04 11.41
CA HIS A 31 1.33 -2.74 10.73
C HIS A 31 2.64 -2.41 10.01
N LEU A 32 3.64 -3.28 10.10
CA LEU A 32 4.96 -3.10 9.48
C LEU A 32 5.16 -4.02 8.27
N LEU A 33 4.25 -4.96 8.03
CA LEU A 33 4.33 -5.86 6.89
C LEU A 33 3.88 -5.12 5.61
N PRO A 34 4.66 -5.22 4.52
CA PRO A 34 4.26 -4.64 3.25
C PRO A 34 3.12 -5.46 2.64
N VAL A 35 2.26 -4.78 1.88
CA VAL A 35 1.26 -5.46 1.06
C VAL A 35 1.95 -6.06 -0.16
N ASN A 36 1.50 -7.25 -0.59
CA ASN A 36 2.09 -8.02 -1.68
C ASN A 36 2.21 -7.21 -2.99
N GLU A 37 3.19 -7.62 -3.81
CA GLU A 37 3.33 -7.14 -5.18
C GLU A 37 2.08 -7.49 -6.00
N LEU A 38 1.63 -6.56 -6.85
CA LEU A 38 0.52 -6.77 -7.78
C LEU A 38 1.03 -6.68 -9.21
N LYS A 39 0.59 -7.60 -10.08
CA LYS A 39 0.88 -7.55 -11.52
C LYS A 39 -0.40 -7.71 -12.33
N VAL A 40 -0.46 -7.00 -13.45
CA VAL A 40 -1.57 -7.13 -14.39
C VAL A 40 -1.65 -8.57 -14.89
N GLY A 41 -2.85 -9.15 -14.88
CA GLY A 41 -3.15 -10.52 -15.30
C GLY A 41 -3.02 -11.57 -14.19
N GLU A 42 -2.45 -11.23 -13.02
CA GLU A 42 -2.37 -12.14 -11.89
C GLU A 42 -3.68 -12.20 -11.10
N LYS A 43 -3.90 -13.33 -10.45
CA LYS A 43 -5.03 -13.51 -9.54
C LYS A 43 -4.83 -12.68 -8.27
N ILE A 44 -5.91 -12.11 -7.77
CA ILE A 44 -5.93 -11.36 -6.52
C ILE A 44 -7.12 -11.83 -5.68
N ASP A 45 -6.85 -12.23 -4.44
CA ASP A 45 -7.90 -12.33 -3.43
C ASP A 45 -8.20 -10.93 -2.92
N ARG A 46 -9.30 -10.37 -3.40
CA ARG A 46 -9.73 -9.01 -3.06
C ARG A 46 -9.91 -8.82 -1.56
N ASN A 47 -10.49 -9.78 -0.86
CA ASN A 47 -10.79 -9.63 0.56
C ASN A 47 -9.49 -9.64 1.36
N GLN A 48 -8.61 -10.59 1.07
CA GLN A 48 -7.28 -10.67 1.69
C GLN A 48 -6.46 -9.40 1.43
N PHE A 49 -6.53 -8.86 0.21
CA PHE A 49 -5.84 -7.61 -0.13
C PHE A 49 -6.36 -6.42 0.69
N LEU A 50 -7.69 -6.28 0.83
CA LEU A 50 -8.29 -5.22 1.62
C LEU A 50 -7.97 -5.35 3.12
N GLU A 51 -8.01 -6.55 3.66
CA GLU A 51 -7.58 -6.84 5.04
C GLU A 51 -6.10 -6.47 5.24
N SER A 52 -5.25 -6.79 4.26
CA SER A 52 -3.83 -6.44 4.32
C SER A 52 -3.62 -4.93 4.39
N LEU A 53 -4.36 -4.13 3.60
CA LEU A 53 -4.28 -2.66 3.66
C LEU A 53 -4.65 -2.12 5.04
N VAL A 54 -5.78 -2.56 5.60
CA VAL A 54 -6.22 -2.17 6.94
C VAL A 54 -5.18 -2.57 7.98
N SER A 55 -4.66 -3.80 7.89
CA SER A 55 -3.66 -4.31 8.82
C SER A 55 -2.32 -3.58 8.71
N SER A 56 -1.97 -3.05 7.53
CA SER A 56 -0.79 -2.21 7.29
C SER A 56 -1.02 -0.74 7.65
N GLY A 57 -2.16 -0.42 8.29
CA GLY A 57 -2.48 0.90 8.84
C GLY A 57 -3.28 1.81 7.91
N TYR A 58 -3.56 1.40 6.66
CA TYR A 58 -4.24 2.26 5.69
C TYR A 58 -5.69 2.56 6.12
N LYS A 59 -6.09 3.82 5.93
CA LYS A 59 -7.45 4.29 6.21
C LYS A 59 -8.36 4.07 5.01
N LYS A 60 -9.51 3.43 5.23
CA LYS A 60 -10.58 3.34 4.24
C LYS A 60 -11.36 4.64 4.18
N ASP A 61 -11.55 5.17 2.98
CA ASP A 61 -12.36 6.37 2.71
C ASP A 61 -13.23 6.19 1.45
N GLU A 62 -14.10 7.16 1.16
CA GLU A 62 -14.96 7.15 -0.04
C GLU A 62 -14.15 7.45 -1.32
N LEU A 63 -13.18 8.36 -1.19
CA LEU A 63 -12.25 8.78 -2.24
C LEU A 63 -10.86 8.92 -1.65
N VAL A 64 -9.85 8.69 -2.48
CA VAL A 64 -8.45 8.79 -2.09
C VAL A 64 -7.91 10.17 -2.47
N PHE A 65 -7.54 10.95 -1.46
CA PHE A 65 -6.93 12.28 -1.62
C PHE A 65 -5.54 12.34 -1.00
N GLU A 66 -5.34 11.66 0.13
CA GLU A 66 -4.13 11.72 0.94
C GLU A 66 -3.38 10.39 0.97
N VAL A 67 -2.09 10.47 1.29
CA VAL A 67 -1.22 9.30 1.45
C VAL A 67 -1.70 8.48 2.66
N GLY A 68 -1.74 7.15 2.51
CA GLY A 68 -2.26 6.24 3.53
C GLY A 68 -3.75 5.96 3.39
N GLU A 69 -4.43 6.54 2.39
CA GLU A 69 -5.83 6.25 2.13
C GLU A 69 -6.03 5.16 1.07
N PHE A 70 -7.13 4.43 1.20
CA PHE A 70 -7.66 3.58 0.14
C PHE A 70 -9.19 3.70 0.03
N SER A 71 -9.73 3.46 -1.17
CA SER A 71 -11.17 3.40 -1.40
C SER A 71 -11.55 2.17 -2.19
N VAL A 72 -12.81 1.74 -2.07
CA VAL A 72 -13.34 0.56 -2.77
C VAL A 72 -14.65 0.91 -3.44
N ARG A 73 -14.69 0.78 -4.77
CA ARG A 73 -15.85 1.12 -5.61
C ARG A 73 -16.10 0.00 -6.61
N GLY A 74 -16.94 -0.97 -6.22
CA GLY A 74 -17.19 -2.17 -7.02
C GLY A 74 -15.89 -2.95 -7.27
N SER A 75 -15.51 -3.06 -8.55
CA SER A 75 -14.28 -3.67 -9.05
C SER A 75 -13.03 -2.80 -8.90
N ILE A 76 -13.17 -1.55 -8.49
CA ILE A 76 -12.07 -0.59 -8.40
C ILE A 76 -11.59 -0.49 -6.95
N ILE A 77 -10.28 -0.57 -6.76
CA ILE A 77 -9.61 -0.22 -5.50
C ILE A 77 -8.60 0.88 -5.81
N ASP A 78 -8.77 2.03 -5.17
CA ASP A 78 -7.75 3.09 -5.22
C ASP A 78 -6.92 3.04 -3.95
N VAL A 79 -5.60 3.20 -4.07
CA VAL A 79 -4.69 3.21 -2.92
C VAL A 79 -3.65 4.30 -3.12
N TYR A 80 -3.43 5.14 -2.10
CA TYR A 80 -2.31 6.08 -2.08
C TYR A 80 -1.20 5.57 -1.15
N ALA A 81 -0.27 4.82 -1.74
CA ALA A 81 0.82 4.21 -1.00
C ALA A 81 1.77 5.23 -0.38
N THR A 82 2.23 4.97 0.84
CA THR A 82 3.32 5.73 1.47
C THR A 82 4.57 5.74 0.58
N GLY A 83 5.17 6.91 0.38
CA GLY A 83 6.37 7.04 -0.47
C GLY A 83 6.12 6.92 -1.98
N SER A 84 4.89 6.67 -2.43
CA SER A 84 4.51 6.85 -3.83
C SER A 84 4.28 8.33 -4.13
N ARG A 85 4.60 8.75 -5.36
CA ARG A 85 4.32 10.13 -5.83
C ARG A 85 2.86 10.35 -6.22
N LEU A 86 2.16 9.29 -6.61
CA LEU A 86 0.78 9.32 -7.07
C LEU A 86 0.03 8.08 -6.56
N PRO A 87 -1.29 8.21 -6.30
CA PRO A 87 -2.11 7.07 -5.98
C PRO A 87 -2.32 6.17 -7.21
N VAL A 88 -2.60 4.90 -6.95
CA VAL A 88 -2.81 3.87 -7.95
C VAL A 88 -4.24 3.38 -7.88
N ARG A 89 -4.87 3.28 -9.05
CA ARG A 89 -6.15 2.63 -9.29
C ARG A 89 -5.90 1.21 -9.75
N ILE A 90 -6.51 0.26 -9.07
CA ILE A 90 -6.49 -1.17 -9.33
C ILE A 90 -7.88 -1.56 -9.81
N GLU A 91 -7.99 -1.99 -11.06
CA GLU A 91 -9.23 -2.54 -11.62
C GLU A 91 -9.16 -4.07 -11.54
N ILE A 92 -10.18 -4.68 -10.95
CA ILE A 92 -10.28 -6.14 -10.74
C ILE A 92 -11.44 -6.71 -11.54
N TYR A 93 -11.19 -7.76 -12.31
CA TYR A 93 -12.20 -8.49 -13.05
C TYR A 93 -12.02 -10.01 -12.84
N GLU A 94 -13.09 -10.72 -12.46
CA GLU A 94 -13.05 -12.17 -12.19
C GLU A 94 -11.84 -12.60 -11.32
N ASP A 95 -11.63 -11.93 -10.19
CA ASP A 95 -10.53 -12.16 -9.24
C ASP A 95 -9.12 -12.02 -9.86
N LYS A 96 -8.98 -11.20 -10.90
CA LYS A 96 -7.70 -10.86 -11.52
C LYS A 96 -7.49 -9.36 -11.59
N VAL A 97 -6.24 -8.93 -11.47
CA VAL A 97 -5.85 -7.56 -11.73
C VAL A 97 -5.97 -7.31 -13.24
N GLU A 98 -6.99 -6.56 -13.64
CA GLU A 98 -7.24 -6.21 -15.04
C GLU A 98 -6.36 -5.04 -15.47
N SER A 99 -6.27 -4.00 -14.63
CA SER A 99 -5.41 -2.86 -14.93
C SER A 99 -4.91 -2.15 -13.67
N LEU A 100 -3.70 -1.60 -13.78
CA LEU A 100 -3.06 -0.75 -12.78
C LEU A 100 -2.78 0.61 -13.42
N ARG A 101 -3.22 1.70 -12.78
CA ARG A 101 -3.05 3.05 -13.33
C ARG A 101 -2.74 4.05 -12.25
N PHE A 102 -1.81 4.97 -12.50
CA PHE A 102 -1.75 6.18 -11.71
C PHE A 102 -2.97 7.05 -11.97
N PHE A 103 -3.40 7.81 -10.97
CA PHE A 103 -4.40 8.85 -11.15
C PHE A 103 -4.05 10.10 -10.34
N ASN A 104 -4.67 11.22 -10.69
CA ASN A 104 -4.51 12.46 -9.93
C ASN A 104 -5.52 12.50 -8.78
N PRO A 105 -5.10 12.62 -7.51
CA PRO A 105 -6.01 12.58 -6.35
C PRO A 105 -7.02 13.75 -6.34
N LYS A 106 -6.70 14.89 -6.96
CA LYS A 106 -7.62 16.04 -7.00
C LYS A 106 -8.66 15.91 -8.09
N THR A 107 -8.26 15.49 -9.29
CA THR A 107 -9.18 15.39 -10.45
C THR A 107 -9.82 14.03 -10.61
N GLN A 108 -9.31 13.01 -9.91
CA GLN A 108 -9.75 11.61 -9.98
C GLN A 108 -9.59 10.97 -11.37
N LEU A 109 -8.84 11.62 -12.27
CA LEU A 109 -8.58 11.13 -13.63
C LEU A 109 -7.30 10.28 -13.68
N THR A 110 -7.39 9.11 -14.32
CA THR A 110 -6.24 8.23 -14.55
C THR A 110 -5.27 8.85 -15.55
N THR A 111 -3.99 8.58 -15.40
CA THR A 111 -2.92 9.14 -16.23
C THR A 111 -2.16 8.05 -16.99
N MET A 112 -1.30 7.32 -16.29
CA MET A 112 -0.36 6.37 -16.88
C MET A 112 -0.68 4.94 -16.43
N LYS A 113 -0.60 3.98 -17.35
CA LYS A 113 -0.74 2.55 -17.05
C LYS A 113 0.55 1.99 -16.46
N LEU A 114 0.40 0.99 -15.60
CA LEU A 114 1.46 0.24 -14.96
C LEU A 114 1.31 -1.24 -15.32
N GLU A 115 2.43 -1.93 -15.53
CA GLU A 115 2.45 -3.40 -15.71
C GLU A 115 2.45 -4.12 -14.36
N SER A 116 3.09 -3.52 -13.36
CA SER A 116 3.14 -4.01 -12.00
C SER A 116 3.20 -2.86 -10.99
N LEU A 117 2.79 -3.17 -9.76
CA LEU A 117 2.94 -2.35 -8.58
C LEU A 117 3.77 -3.13 -7.57
N SER A 118 4.98 -2.63 -7.30
CA SER A 118 5.83 -3.18 -6.24
C SER A 118 5.10 -3.17 -4.90
N THR A 119 5.55 -4.00 -3.96
CA THR A 119 5.00 -4.09 -2.61
C THR A 119 4.66 -2.72 -2.02
N LEU A 120 3.43 -2.55 -1.54
CA LEU A 120 3.00 -1.29 -0.93
C LEU A 120 3.57 -1.23 0.49
N PRO A 121 4.36 -0.20 0.83
CA PRO A 121 4.85 -0.07 2.19
C PRO A 121 3.69 0.24 3.14
N PRO A 122 3.80 -0.09 4.43
CA PRO A 122 2.81 0.31 5.43
C PRO A 122 2.68 1.83 5.60
N GLN A 123 1.56 2.28 6.18
CA GLN A 123 1.34 3.69 6.55
C GLN A 123 2.35 4.14 7.63
N GLU A 124 2.75 5.43 7.62
CA GLU A 124 3.72 6.04 8.57
C GLU A 124 3.25 6.06 10.03
#